data_AF-A0AAV1VVC8-F1
#
_entry.id   AF-A0AAV1VVC8-F1
#
_cell.length_a   1.000
_cell.length_b   1.000
_cell.length_c   1.000
_cell.angle_alpha   90.00
_cell.angle_beta   90.00
_cell.angle_gamma   90.00
#
_symmetry.space_group_name_H-M   'P 1'
#
loop_
_entity.id
_entity.type
_entity.pdbx_description
1 polymer ?
#
loop_
_entity_poly.entity_id
_entity_poly.type
_entity_poly.pdbx_seq_one_letter_code
_entity_poly.pdbx_strand_id
1 'polypeptide(L)'
;MATGQLFSRTTQALFYNYKEFPIQRMLDFDFLCGRETPSVAGIISPGSEGYQKLFFGQGEIAIPVHANIEAACQAHPTADVFINFASYRSAAASSMAALKQPTIRVVAIIAEGVPESDTKQLIAYARSNSKGGMSNELYNTIACVTDGIYEGIAIGGDVFPGSTLSDHVLRFNSIPQVKMIVVLGELGGRDEYSLVEALKQGKVAKPVVAWRTSFLMSIGSCMNQGAKSGGELESAQAKNQALKDAGAAVPTSYEALEAAIKETFDKVVEEGNIASVKEFTPPPIPEDLSFAIKSGKVRAPTHIISTISDDRGEEPCYAGVPMSSIIEKGYGVGDIISLLWFKRSLPRYCTQFIEICVMLCADHGPCVSGAHNTIVTARAGKDLVSSLVSGLLTIGPRFGGAIDDAACYFKDARDRDQE
;
A
#
# COMPACT_ATOMS: atom_id res chain seq x y z
N MET A 1 -4.39 -19.48 -23.60
CA MET A 1 -3.07 -18.87 -23.35
C MET A 1 -2.01 -19.70 -24.05
N ALA A 2 -0.97 -19.08 -24.60
CA ALA A 2 0.17 -19.82 -25.15
C ALA A 2 0.88 -20.61 -24.03
N THR A 3 1.57 -21.69 -24.39
CA THR A 3 2.37 -22.49 -23.45
C THR A 3 3.38 -21.60 -22.73
N GLY A 4 3.28 -21.52 -21.40
CA GLY A 4 4.16 -20.69 -20.56
C GLY A 4 3.70 -19.24 -20.31
N GLN A 5 2.54 -18.81 -20.80
CA GLN A 5 2.07 -17.44 -20.52
C GLN A 5 1.42 -17.34 -19.12
N LEU A 6 1.93 -16.44 -18.27
CA LEU A 6 1.37 -16.19 -16.92
C LEU A 6 0.25 -15.16 -16.97
N PHE A 7 0.43 -14.05 -17.69
CA PHE A 7 -0.53 -12.95 -17.72
C PHE A 7 -1.04 -12.67 -19.13
N SER A 8 -2.29 -12.21 -19.22
CA SER A 8 -2.96 -11.84 -20.46
C SER A 8 -3.81 -10.58 -20.27
N ARG A 9 -4.28 -9.98 -21.36
CA ARG A 9 -5.17 -8.80 -21.29
C ARG A 9 -6.53 -9.06 -20.60
N THR A 10 -6.91 -10.32 -20.45
CA THR A 10 -8.13 -10.75 -19.76
C THR A 10 -7.86 -11.27 -18.36
N THR A 11 -6.61 -11.26 -17.90
CA THR A 11 -6.24 -11.78 -16.58
C THR A 11 -6.83 -10.90 -15.49
N GLN A 12 -7.48 -11.55 -14.53
CA GLN A 12 -8.08 -10.91 -13.38
C GLN A 12 -7.45 -11.42 -12.08
N ALA A 13 -7.32 -10.51 -11.12
CA ALA A 13 -6.66 -10.73 -9.85
C ALA A 13 -7.61 -10.45 -8.68
N LEU A 14 -7.47 -11.27 -7.63
CA LEU A 14 -8.00 -11.02 -6.31
C LEU A 14 -6.91 -10.41 -5.44
N PHE A 15 -7.23 -9.29 -4.81
CA PHE A 15 -6.28 -8.52 -4.00
C PHE A 15 -6.51 -8.78 -2.52
N TYR A 16 -5.57 -9.44 -1.85
CA TYR A 16 -5.69 -9.76 -0.43
C TYR A 16 -5.05 -8.68 0.44
N ASN A 17 -5.85 -8.20 1.41
CA ASN A 17 -5.58 -7.06 2.29
C ASN A 17 -5.59 -5.73 1.56
N TYR A 18 -6.60 -4.89 1.81
CA TYR A 18 -6.80 -3.65 1.07
C TYR A 18 -5.62 -2.69 1.17
N LYS A 19 -5.10 -2.27 0.01
CA LYS A 19 -4.11 -1.21 -0.15
C LYS A 19 -4.51 -0.34 -1.34
N GLU A 20 -4.96 0.88 -1.06
CA GLU A 20 -5.48 1.81 -2.07
C GLU A 20 -4.49 2.07 -3.21
N PHE A 21 -3.28 2.54 -2.88
CA PHE A 21 -2.30 2.95 -3.88
C PHE A 21 -1.89 1.84 -4.87
N PRO A 22 -1.52 0.60 -4.44
CA PRO A 22 -1.22 -0.47 -5.38
C PRO A 22 -2.39 -0.83 -6.29
N ILE A 23 -3.60 -0.89 -5.74
CA ILE A 23 -4.80 -1.21 -6.53
C ILE A 23 -5.06 -0.10 -7.56
N GLN A 24 -5.03 1.17 -7.14
CA GLN A 24 -5.24 2.30 -8.04
C GLN A 24 -4.21 2.30 -9.17
N ARG A 25 -2.93 2.04 -8.88
CA ARG A 25 -1.87 1.93 -9.90
C ARG A 25 -2.10 0.80 -10.90
N MET A 26 -2.64 -0.35 -10.46
CA MET A 26 -3.00 -1.43 -11.38
C MET A 26 -4.13 -1.00 -12.32
N LEU A 27 -5.15 -0.29 -11.80
CA LEU A 27 -6.27 0.23 -12.58
C LEU A 27 -5.84 1.32 -13.57
N ASP A 28 -4.95 2.22 -13.14
CA ASP A 28 -4.37 3.25 -14.01
C ASP A 28 -3.57 2.60 -15.15
N PHE A 29 -2.76 1.58 -14.83
CA PHE A 29 -2.03 0.81 -15.83
C PHE A 29 -2.97 0.10 -16.82
N ASP A 30 -4.04 -0.51 -16.32
CA ASP A 30 -5.05 -1.17 -17.16
C ASP A 30 -5.71 -0.18 -18.14
N PHE A 31 -6.04 1.02 -17.65
CA PHE A 31 -6.62 2.09 -18.46
C PHE A 31 -5.64 2.59 -19.53
N LEU A 32 -4.38 2.85 -19.15
CA LEU A 32 -3.33 3.27 -20.10
C LEU A 32 -3.05 2.21 -21.17
N CYS A 33 -3.14 0.93 -20.81
CA CYS A 33 -3.02 -0.20 -21.74
C CYS A 33 -4.27 -0.41 -22.62
N GLY A 34 -5.35 0.37 -22.42
CA GLY A 34 -6.58 0.25 -23.19
C GLY A 34 -7.36 -1.04 -22.90
N ARG A 35 -7.29 -1.56 -21.66
CA ARG A 35 -8.11 -2.72 -21.25
C ARG A 35 -9.55 -2.29 -21.03
N GLU A 36 -10.50 -3.12 -21.46
CA GLU A 36 -11.93 -2.89 -21.22
C GLU A 36 -12.34 -3.31 -19.81
N THR A 37 -11.75 -4.39 -19.31
CA THR A 37 -12.03 -4.95 -17.98
C THR A 37 -10.87 -4.68 -17.02
N PRO A 38 -11.14 -4.13 -15.82
CA PRO A 38 -10.15 -4.00 -14.77
C PRO A 38 -9.46 -5.33 -14.44
N SER A 39 -8.14 -5.27 -14.19
CA SER A 39 -7.38 -6.42 -13.70
C SER A 39 -7.77 -6.81 -12.29
N VAL A 40 -8.18 -5.86 -11.44
CA VAL A 40 -8.61 -6.15 -10.07
C VAL A 40 -10.09 -6.47 -10.06
N ALA A 41 -10.42 -7.75 -9.87
CA ALA A 41 -11.81 -8.22 -9.84
C ALA A 41 -12.48 -8.02 -8.47
N GLY A 42 -11.71 -8.18 -7.39
CA GLY A 42 -12.23 -8.09 -6.03
C GLY A 42 -11.12 -7.93 -4.99
N ILE A 43 -11.48 -7.36 -3.85
CA ILE A 43 -10.60 -7.15 -2.71
C ILE A 43 -11.02 -8.12 -1.61
N ILE A 44 -10.06 -8.73 -0.93
CA ILE A 44 -10.30 -9.62 0.21
C ILE A 44 -9.81 -8.91 1.46
N SER A 45 -10.74 -8.53 2.34
CA SER A 45 -10.44 -7.91 3.63
C SER A 45 -11.04 -8.77 4.73
N PRO A 46 -10.24 -9.55 5.47
CA PRO A 46 -10.75 -10.48 6.47
C PRO A 46 -11.70 -9.80 7.47
N GLY A 47 -12.95 -10.28 7.53
CA GLY A 47 -13.97 -9.76 8.44
C GLY A 47 -14.67 -8.47 7.99
N SER A 48 -14.50 -8.05 6.74
CA SER A 48 -15.20 -6.90 6.16
C SER A 48 -15.83 -7.25 4.82
N GLU A 49 -17.05 -6.78 4.60
CA GLU A 49 -17.75 -6.87 3.31
C GLU A 49 -18.20 -5.49 2.87
N GLY A 50 -18.28 -5.26 1.56
CA GLY A 50 -18.74 -3.98 1.02
C GLY A 50 -18.16 -3.70 -0.35
N TYR A 51 -17.93 -2.42 -0.63
CA TYR A 51 -17.36 -1.96 -1.88
C TYR A 51 -16.33 -0.88 -1.62
N GLN A 52 -15.24 -0.91 -2.38
CA GLN A 52 -14.27 0.16 -2.42
C GLN A 52 -14.44 0.96 -3.71
N LYS A 53 -14.51 2.28 -3.56
CA LYS A 53 -14.58 3.21 -4.68
C LYS A 53 -13.17 3.55 -5.15
N LEU A 54 -12.89 3.34 -6.43
CA LEU A 54 -11.59 3.55 -7.08
C LEU A 54 -11.79 4.17 -8.47
N PHE A 55 -10.73 4.70 -9.06
CA PHE A 55 -10.79 5.29 -10.40
C PHE A 55 -10.39 4.29 -11.48
N PHE A 56 -11.05 4.39 -12.63
CA PHE A 56 -10.65 3.76 -13.88
C PHE A 56 -10.66 4.83 -14.98
N GLY A 57 -9.48 5.42 -15.22
CA GLY A 57 -9.36 6.63 -16.01
C GLY A 57 -10.02 7.82 -15.30
N GLN A 58 -11.06 8.38 -15.91
CA GLN A 58 -11.84 9.49 -15.34
C GLN A 58 -13.12 9.04 -14.61
N GLY A 59 -13.50 7.76 -14.77
CA GLY A 59 -14.70 7.20 -14.14
C GLY A 59 -14.39 6.60 -12.79
N GLU A 60 -15.38 6.62 -11.89
CA GLU A 60 -15.31 5.94 -10.60
C GLU A 60 -15.98 4.57 -10.72
N ILE A 61 -15.29 3.52 -10.28
CA ILE A 61 -15.77 2.15 -10.24
C ILE A 61 -15.86 1.65 -8.79
N ALA A 62 -16.78 0.73 -8.54
CA ALA A 62 -16.94 0.06 -7.26
C ALA A 62 -16.38 -1.36 -7.34
N ILE A 63 -15.30 -1.63 -6.62
CA ILE A 63 -14.70 -2.97 -6.52
C ILE A 63 -15.27 -3.67 -5.27
N PRO A 64 -15.83 -4.88 -5.40
CA PRO A 64 -16.39 -5.60 -4.26
C PRO A 64 -15.30 -6.01 -3.27
N VAL A 65 -15.62 -5.90 -1.98
CA VAL A 65 -14.80 -6.33 -0.85
C VAL A 65 -15.45 -7.55 -0.22
N HIS A 66 -14.69 -8.64 -0.10
CA HIS A 66 -15.12 -9.92 0.42
C HIS A 66 -14.43 -10.24 1.74
N ALA A 67 -15.17 -10.85 2.68
CA ALA A 67 -14.64 -11.18 4.00
C ALA A 67 -13.70 -12.39 4.00
N ASN A 68 -13.76 -13.26 2.99
CA ASN A 68 -12.97 -14.48 2.93
C ASN A 68 -12.57 -14.86 1.49
N ILE A 69 -11.51 -15.66 1.35
CA ILE A 69 -10.90 -16.03 0.06
C ILE A 69 -11.85 -16.90 -0.77
N GLU A 70 -12.59 -17.80 -0.12
CA GLU A 70 -13.51 -18.74 -0.79
C GLU A 70 -14.68 -18.01 -1.45
N ALA A 71 -15.34 -17.09 -0.74
CA ALA A 71 -16.41 -16.26 -1.26
C ALA A 71 -15.92 -15.39 -2.43
N ALA A 72 -14.71 -14.81 -2.32
CA ALA A 72 -14.14 -14.03 -3.41
C ALA A 72 -13.87 -14.88 -4.67
N CYS A 73 -13.34 -16.09 -4.51
CA CYS A 73 -13.10 -17.01 -5.64
C CYS A 73 -14.42 -17.51 -6.27
N GLN A 74 -15.47 -17.70 -5.46
CA GLN A 74 -16.80 -18.08 -5.94
C GLN A 74 -17.47 -16.92 -6.70
N ALA A 75 -17.36 -15.69 -6.18
CA ALA A 75 -17.93 -14.50 -6.81
C ALA A 75 -17.19 -14.11 -8.11
N HIS A 76 -15.90 -14.41 -8.22
CA HIS A 76 -15.04 -14.06 -9.35
C HIS A 76 -14.34 -15.30 -9.93
N PRO A 77 -15.07 -16.19 -10.63
CA PRO A 77 -14.51 -17.43 -11.15
C PRO A 77 -13.45 -17.23 -12.25
N THR A 78 -13.42 -16.03 -12.87
CA THR A 78 -12.46 -15.63 -13.90
C THR A 78 -11.12 -15.16 -13.32
N ALA A 79 -11.03 -14.91 -12.01
CA ALA A 79 -9.79 -14.46 -11.40
C ALA A 79 -8.83 -15.63 -11.18
N ASP A 80 -7.71 -15.61 -11.89
CA ASP A 80 -6.67 -16.65 -11.83
C ASP A 80 -5.40 -16.20 -11.10
N VAL A 81 -5.33 -14.93 -10.71
CA VAL A 81 -4.20 -14.35 -9.96
C VAL A 81 -4.63 -13.95 -8.56
N PHE A 82 -3.77 -14.18 -7.57
CA PHE A 82 -3.96 -13.74 -6.20
C PHE A 82 -2.76 -12.89 -5.79
N ILE A 83 -3.00 -11.66 -5.39
CA ILE A 83 -1.96 -10.71 -4.97
C ILE A 83 -2.04 -10.55 -3.47
N ASN A 84 -0.99 -10.95 -2.76
CA ASN A 84 -0.99 -11.07 -1.32
C ASN A 84 -0.18 -9.96 -0.63
N PHE A 85 -0.89 -8.99 -0.06
CA PHE A 85 -0.35 -7.93 0.81
C PHE A 85 -0.54 -8.23 2.31
N ALA A 86 -0.68 -9.50 2.67
CA ALA A 86 -0.58 -9.93 4.06
C ALA A 86 0.80 -9.60 4.65
N SER A 87 0.88 -9.46 5.97
CA SER A 87 2.18 -9.36 6.66
C SER A 87 2.93 -10.69 6.59
N TYR A 88 4.25 -10.69 6.78
CA TYR A 88 5.08 -11.91 6.77
C TYR A 88 4.55 -13.02 7.71
N ARG A 89 3.91 -12.64 8.82
CA ARG A 89 3.28 -13.56 9.80
C ARG A 89 2.06 -14.31 9.26
N SER A 90 1.36 -13.72 8.30
CA SER A 90 0.08 -14.22 7.78
C SER A 90 0.12 -14.56 6.29
N ALA A 91 1.20 -14.18 5.59
CA ALA A 91 1.41 -14.41 4.18
C ALA A 91 1.42 -15.90 3.83
N ALA A 92 2.03 -16.76 4.65
CA ALA A 92 2.08 -18.19 4.36
C ALA A 92 0.71 -18.85 4.42
N ALA A 93 -0.05 -18.63 5.49
CA ALA A 93 -1.38 -19.21 5.65
C ALA A 93 -2.37 -18.74 4.58
N SER A 94 -2.39 -17.42 4.31
CA SER A 94 -3.25 -16.83 3.27
C SER A 94 -2.88 -17.29 1.86
N SER A 95 -1.58 -17.37 1.56
CA SER A 95 -1.10 -17.89 0.26
C SER A 95 -1.47 -19.35 0.08
N MET A 96 -1.29 -20.19 1.12
CA MET A 96 -1.67 -21.60 1.05
C MET A 96 -3.18 -21.78 0.87
N ALA A 97 -4.00 -20.95 1.54
CA ALA A 97 -5.45 -20.96 1.36
C ALA A 97 -5.87 -20.58 -0.08
N ALA A 98 -5.22 -19.57 -0.67
CA ALA A 98 -5.42 -19.19 -2.07
C ALA A 98 -4.94 -20.28 -3.04
N LEU A 99 -3.77 -20.87 -2.79
CA LEU A 99 -3.19 -21.93 -3.62
C LEU A 99 -4.07 -23.18 -3.71
N LYS A 100 -4.85 -23.48 -2.65
CA LYS A 100 -5.82 -24.58 -2.61
C LYS A 100 -7.07 -24.32 -3.44
N GLN A 101 -7.34 -23.08 -3.84
CA GLN A 101 -8.50 -22.76 -4.67
C GLN A 101 -8.25 -23.18 -6.11
N PRO A 102 -9.22 -23.83 -6.78
CA PRO A 102 -9.04 -24.36 -8.13
C PRO A 102 -8.92 -23.26 -9.20
N THR A 103 -9.46 -22.07 -8.93
CA THR A 103 -9.43 -20.93 -9.85
C THR A 103 -8.07 -20.24 -9.87
N ILE A 104 -7.36 -20.21 -8.73
CA ILE A 104 -6.11 -19.46 -8.58
C ILE A 104 -4.94 -20.25 -9.16
N ARG A 105 -4.29 -19.67 -10.17
CA ARG A 105 -3.10 -20.21 -10.82
C ARG A 105 -1.82 -19.47 -10.43
N VAL A 106 -1.88 -18.18 -10.07
CA VAL A 106 -0.67 -17.41 -9.71
C VAL A 106 -0.88 -16.77 -8.36
N VAL A 107 0.11 -16.85 -7.47
CA VAL A 107 0.09 -16.17 -6.17
C VAL A 107 1.34 -15.30 -6.09
N ALA A 108 1.14 -13.98 -6.05
CA ALA A 108 2.21 -13.01 -5.83
C ALA A 108 2.27 -12.68 -4.33
N ILE A 109 3.36 -13.04 -3.67
CA ILE A 109 3.59 -12.76 -2.24
C ILE A 109 4.47 -11.52 -2.14
N ILE A 110 3.95 -10.45 -1.55
CA ILE A 110 4.66 -9.17 -1.41
C ILE A 110 5.40 -9.07 -0.07
N ALA A 111 5.02 -9.90 0.91
CA ALA A 111 5.62 -9.89 2.24
C ALA A 111 7.10 -10.31 2.20
N GLU A 112 7.97 -9.47 2.75
CA GLU A 112 9.37 -9.80 2.98
C GLU A 112 9.56 -10.45 4.37
N GLY A 113 10.49 -11.39 4.49
CA GLY A 113 10.83 -12.01 5.78
C GLY A 113 9.88 -13.12 6.22
N VAL A 114 9.27 -13.83 5.27
CA VAL A 114 8.52 -15.07 5.56
C VAL A 114 9.51 -16.15 6.03
N PRO A 115 9.24 -16.87 7.14
CA PRO A 115 10.15 -17.91 7.62
C PRO A 115 10.47 -18.96 6.56
N GLU A 116 11.75 -19.33 6.43
CA GLU A 116 12.20 -20.28 5.39
C GLU A 116 11.46 -21.62 5.40
N SER A 117 11.07 -22.12 6.58
CA SER A 117 10.29 -23.36 6.71
C SER A 117 8.96 -23.27 5.98
N ASP A 118 8.30 -22.13 6.08
CA ASP A 118 6.97 -21.88 5.54
C ASP A 118 7.07 -21.63 4.03
N THR A 119 8.10 -20.89 3.61
CA THR A 119 8.42 -20.69 2.19
C THR A 119 8.71 -22.01 1.49
N LYS A 120 9.47 -22.93 2.11
CA LYS A 120 9.71 -24.28 1.56
C LYS A 120 8.42 -25.09 1.38
N GLN A 121 7.49 -25.00 2.32
CA GLN A 121 6.18 -25.67 2.21
C GLN A 121 5.34 -25.08 1.07
N LEU A 122 5.32 -23.74 0.95
CA LEU A 122 4.67 -23.05 -0.16
C LEU A 122 5.27 -23.44 -1.51
N ILE A 123 6.59 -23.51 -1.61
CA ILE A 123 7.32 -23.94 -2.82
C ILE A 123 6.98 -25.37 -3.18
N ALA A 124 7.01 -26.30 -2.22
CA ALA A 124 6.69 -27.70 -2.48
C ALA A 124 5.27 -27.84 -3.06
N TYR A 125 4.32 -27.06 -2.53
CA TYR A 125 2.96 -27.01 -3.05
C TYR A 125 2.84 -26.27 -4.40
N ALA A 126 3.57 -25.18 -4.59
CA ALA A 126 3.55 -24.41 -5.82
C ALA A 126 4.22 -25.15 -6.98
N ARG A 127 5.31 -25.91 -6.74
CA ARG A 127 6.03 -26.70 -7.74
C ARG A 127 5.24 -27.92 -8.22
N SER A 128 4.44 -28.54 -7.37
CA SER A 128 3.47 -29.54 -7.82
C SER A 128 2.36 -28.93 -8.69
N ASN A 129 2.22 -27.59 -8.72
CA ASN A 129 1.13 -26.87 -9.37
C ASN A 129 1.55 -25.69 -10.30
N SER A 130 2.85 -25.56 -10.65
CA SER A 130 3.45 -24.61 -11.62
C SER A 130 3.09 -23.10 -11.49
N LYS A 131 3.63 -22.36 -10.50
CA LYS A 131 3.30 -20.93 -10.22
C LYS A 131 4.56 -20.05 -9.96
N GLY A 132 4.53 -18.71 -10.17
CA GLY A 132 5.70 -17.79 -10.01
C GLY A 132 5.43 -16.31 -9.65
N GLY A 133 6.50 -15.50 -9.44
CA GLY A 133 6.50 -14.10 -8.86
C GLY A 133 6.98 -12.93 -9.77
N MET A 134 7.16 -11.67 -9.26
CA MET A 134 7.56 -10.43 -10.02
C MET A 134 8.53 -9.41 -9.29
N SER A 135 9.33 -8.57 -10.01
CA SER A 135 9.91 -7.26 -9.55
C SER A 135 10.19 -6.27 -10.71
N ASN A 136 10.86 -5.13 -10.45
CA ASN A 136 10.62 -3.84 -11.10
C ASN A 136 11.85 -2.97 -11.47
N GLU A 137 13.10 -3.40 -11.29
CA GLU A 137 14.25 -2.46 -11.36
C GLU A 137 14.93 -2.36 -12.74
N LEU A 138 14.81 -3.38 -13.60
CA LEU A 138 15.47 -3.39 -14.93
C LEU A 138 14.73 -2.62 -16.03
N TYR A 139 13.50 -2.18 -15.75
CA TYR A 139 12.58 -1.76 -16.79
C TYR A 139 13.01 -0.46 -17.46
N ASN A 140 13.55 0.49 -16.69
CA ASN A 140 14.00 1.75 -17.24
C ASN A 140 15.16 1.55 -18.23
N THR A 141 16.16 0.75 -17.86
CA THR A 141 17.33 0.49 -18.72
C THR A 141 16.92 -0.21 -20.01
N ILE A 142 16.08 -1.24 -19.94
CA ILE A 142 15.58 -1.95 -21.13
C ILE A 142 14.79 -0.99 -22.03
N ALA A 143 13.89 -0.19 -21.46
CA ALA A 143 13.04 0.73 -22.22
C ALA A 143 13.83 1.82 -22.97
N CYS A 144 14.99 2.26 -22.44
CA CYS A 144 15.82 3.26 -23.11
C CYS A 144 16.60 2.72 -24.31
N VAL A 145 16.91 1.42 -24.35
CA VAL A 145 17.84 0.84 -25.33
C VAL A 145 17.23 -0.18 -26.28
N THR A 146 15.99 -0.62 -26.04
CA THR A 146 15.28 -1.62 -26.84
C THR A 146 13.89 -1.11 -27.23
N ASP A 147 13.09 -1.95 -27.89
CA ASP A 147 11.67 -1.70 -28.18
C ASP A 147 10.74 -1.87 -26.97
N GLY A 148 11.30 -2.12 -25.77
CA GLY A 148 10.58 -2.20 -24.51
C GLY A 148 10.55 -3.60 -23.90
N ILE A 149 9.73 -3.78 -22.87
CA ILE A 149 9.64 -5.05 -22.13
C ILE A 149 8.37 -5.80 -22.55
N TYR A 150 8.50 -7.06 -22.93
CA TYR A 150 7.36 -7.94 -23.17
C TYR A 150 6.75 -8.44 -21.86
N GLU A 151 7.57 -9.03 -20.99
CA GLU A 151 7.17 -9.52 -19.68
C GLU A 151 8.38 -9.47 -18.75
N GLY A 152 8.18 -8.93 -17.54
CA GLY A 152 9.23 -8.79 -16.55
C GLY A 152 8.83 -9.47 -15.24
N ILE A 153 9.76 -10.25 -14.69
CA ILE A 153 9.55 -11.02 -13.48
C ILE A 153 10.79 -10.91 -12.61
N ALA A 154 10.57 -10.88 -11.30
CA ALA A 154 11.59 -11.28 -10.37
C ALA A 154 11.04 -12.12 -9.24
N ILE A 155 11.94 -12.88 -8.70
CA ILE A 155 11.63 -14.07 -7.93
C ILE A 155 11.68 -13.82 -6.42
N GLY A 156 12.10 -12.63 -5.99
CA GLY A 156 12.35 -12.26 -4.59
C GLY A 156 13.80 -12.52 -4.17
N GLY A 157 14.22 -11.87 -3.08
CA GLY A 157 15.57 -12.00 -2.50
C GLY A 157 15.66 -13.03 -1.36
N ASP A 158 14.59 -13.80 -1.12
CA ASP A 158 14.57 -14.87 -0.12
C ASP A 158 15.44 -16.05 -0.58
N VAL A 159 16.04 -16.78 0.39
CA VAL A 159 16.94 -17.92 0.13
C VAL A 159 16.29 -18.99 -0.75
N PHE A 160 14.97 -19.17 -0.60
CA PHE A 160 14.19 -20.12 -1.36
C PHE A 160 13.06 -19.35 -2.05
N PRO A 161 13.22 -18.95 -3.32
CA PRO A 161 12.16 -18.28 -4.05
C PRO A 161 11.06 -19.26 -4.47
N GLY A 162 9.81 -18.76 -4.55
CA GLY A 162 8.63 -19.51 -5.02
C GLY A 162 8.82 -20.18 -6.38
N SER A 163 9.48 -19.45 -7.28
CA SER A 163 9.86 -19.84 -8.64
C SER A 163 11.30 -19.41 -8.88
N THR A 164 12.10 -20.21 -9.58
CA THR A 164 13.52 -19.93 -9.80
C THR A 164 13.77 -19.14 -11.08
N LEU A 165 15.01 -18.64 -11.27
CA LEU A 165 15.40 -17.95 -12.50
C LEU A 165 15.25 -18.86 -13.74
N SER A 166 15.64 -20.13 -13.63
CA SER A 166 15.58 -21.08 -14.75
C SER A 166 14.14 -21.38 -15.17
N ASP A 167 13.19 -21.45 -14.23
CA ASP A 167 11.77 -21.64 -14.53
C ASP A 167 11.26 -20.54 -15.48
N HIS A 168 11.60 -19.28 -15.22
CA HIS A 168 11.18 -18.15 -16.04
C HIS A 168 11.96 -18.03 -17.35
N VAL A 169 13.25 -18.34 -17.36
CA VAL A 169 14.04 -18.33 -18.60
C VAL A 169 13.54 -19.40 -19.58
N LEU A 170 13.24 -20.61 -19.11
CA LEU A 170 12.68 -21.68 -19.95
C LEU A 170 11.31 -21.30 -20.50
N ARG A 171 10.51 -20.61 -19.68
CA ARG A 171 9.21 -20.07 -20.06
C ARG A 171 9.34 -18.98 -21.13
N PHE A 172 10.22 -18.01 -20.93
CA PHE A 172 10.54 -16.98 -21.92
C PHE A 172 11.11 -17.55 -23.22
N ASN A 173 11.88 -18.63 -23.15
CA ASN A 173 12.36 -19.34 -24.33
C ASN A 173 11.20 -19.95 -25.14
N SER A 174 10.14 -20.40 -24.47
CA SER A 174 8.97 -21.01 -25.12
C SER A 174 7.98 -20.00 -25.71
N ILE A 175 8.00 -18.72 -25.27
CA ILE A 175 7.09 -17.67 -25.76
C ILE A 175 7.59 -17.09 -27.09
N PRO A 176 6.90 -17.27 -28.23
CA PRO A 176 7.42 -16.85 -29.55
C PRO A 176 7.68 -15.35 -29.70
N GLN A 177 6.95 -14.53 -28.94
CA GLN A 177 7.05 -13.06 -28.94
C GLN A 177 8.34 -12.56 -28.26
N VAL A 178 8.87 -13.31 -27.30
CA VAL A 178 10.13 -12.95 -26.63
C VAL A 178 11.29 -13.26 -27.57
N LYS A 179 12.13 -12.27 -27.89
CA LYS A 179 13.28 -12.43 -28.81
C LYS A 179 14.63 -12.41 -28.10
N MET A 180 14.71 -11.74 -26.96
CA MET A 180 15.88 -11.71 -26.09
C MET A 180 15.47 -11.87 -24.63
N ILE A 181 16.37 -12.36 -23.79
CA ILE A 181 16.13 -12.56 -22.35
C ILE A 181 17.21 -11.82 -21.58
N VAL A 182 16.81 -11.01 -20.61
CA VAL A 182 17.76 -10.33 -19.71
C VAL A 182 17.57 -10.88 -18.30
N VAL A 183 18.67 -11.30 -17.68
CA VAL A 183 18.70 -11.88 -16.34
C VAL A 183 19.61 -11.04 -15.45
N LEU A 184 19.02 -10.40 -14.45
CA LEU A 184 19.78 -9.76 -13.37
C LEU A 184 19.70 -10.63 -12.12
N GLY A 185 20.81 -10.69 -11.41
CA GLY A 185 20.87 -11.51 -10.22
C GLY A 185 21.84 -11.01 -9.15
N GLU A 186 21.75 -11.59 -7.95
CA GLU A 186 22.41 -11.10 -6.73
C GLU A 186 23.63 -11.93 -6.29
N LEU A 187 24.16 -11.70 -5.09
CA LEU A 187 25.15 -12.59 -4.47
C LEU A 187 24.43 -13.78 -3.81
N GLY A 188 25.10 -14.93 -3.63
CA GLY A 188 24.54 -16.04 -2.84
C GLY A 188 23.60 -16.98 -3.60
N GLY A 189 23.42 -18.20 -3.09
CA GLY A 189 22.61 -19.26 -3.73
C GLY A 189 23.28 -19.95 -4.92
N ARG A 190 22.59 -20.92 -5.54
CA ARG A 190 23.07 -21.69 -6.70
C ARG A 190 22.11 -21.68 -7.90
N ASP A 191 21.08 -20.84 -7.87
CA ASP A 191 20.02 -20.83 -8.87
C ASP A 191 20.53 -20.52 -10.29
N GLU A 192 21.61 -19.74 -10.42
CA GLU A 192 22.18 -19.33 -11.70
C GLU A 192 22.92 -20.47 -12.39
N TYR A 193 23.44 -21.42 -11.60
CA TYR A 193 24.07 -22.62 -12.17
C TYR A 193 23.03 -23.49 -12.89
N SER A 194 21.77 -23.48 -12.45
CA SER A 194 20.70 -24.16 -13.19
C SER A 194 20.45 -23.52 -14.56
N LEU A 195 20.63 -22.20 -14.68
CA LEU A 195 20.60 -21.49 -15.97
C LEU A 195 21.82 -21.82 -16.83
N VAL A 196 23.02 -21.87 -16.24
CA VAL A 196 24.27 -22.29 -16.93
C VAL A 196 24.12 -23.70 -17.51
N GLU A 197 23.57 -24.64 -16.73
CA GLU A 197 23.30 -26.00 -17.21
C GLU A 197 22.27 -26.02 -18.34
N ALA A 198 21.20 -25.23 -18.24
CA ALA A 198 20.19 -25.12 -19.29
C ALA A 198 20.76 -24.56 -20.60
N LEU A 199 21.66 -23.58 -20.53
CA LEU A 199 22.39 -23.02 -21.68
C LEU A 199 23.32 -24.07 -22.31
N LYS A 200 24.13 -24.77 -21.50
CA LYS A 200 25.03 -25.83 -21.98
C LYS A 200 24.29 -27.02 -22.62
N GLN A 201 23.09 -27.33 -22.14
CA GLN A 201 22.23 -28.37 -22.70
C GLN A 201 21.51 -27.93 -23.98
N GLY A 202 21.66 -26.67 -24.41
CA GLY A 202 20.97 -26.14 -25.60
C GLY A 202 19.45 -25.99 -25.42
N LYS A 203 18.95 -25.97 -24.18
CA LYS A 203 17.51 -25.80 -23.90
C LYS A 203 17.04 -24.37 -24.10
N VAL A 204 17.96 -23.40 -24.07
CA VAL A 204 17.71 -21.99 -24.31
C VAL A 204 18.39 -21.62 -25.62
N ALA A 205 17.60 -21.30 -26.64
CA ALA A 205 18.10 -20.96 -27.98
C ALA A 205 18.18 -19.45 -28.22
N LYS A 206 17.47 -18.67 -27.39
CA LYS A 206 17.41 -17.21 -27.51
C LYS A 206 18.62 -16.55 -26.86
N PRO A 207 19.06 -15.38 -27.35
CA PRO A 207 20.15 -14.64 -26.74
C PRO A 207 19.79 -14.25 -25.30
N VAL A 208 20.69 -14.57 -24.37
CA VAL A 208 20.58 -14.26 -22.94
C VAL A 208 21.66 -13.26 -22.57
N VAL A 209 21.24 -12.10 -22.07
CA VAL A 209 22.12 -11.13 -21.41
C VAL A 209 22.01 -11.35 -19.91
N ALA A 210 23.11 -11.60 -19.22
CA ALA A 210 23.09 -11.90 -17.80
C ALA A 210 24.14 -11.10 -17.02
N TRP A 211 23.76 -10.56 -15.86
CA TRP A 211 24.68 -9.90 -14.96
C TRP A 211 24.40 -10.24 -13.50
N ARG A 212 25.46 -10.51 -12.74
CA ARG A 212 25.40 -10.64 -11.28
C ARG A 212 26.06 -9.44 -10.62
N THR A 213 25.30 -8.77 -9.76
CA THR A 213 25.80 -7.64 -8.98
C THR A 213 26.58 -8.15 -7.76
N SER A 214 27.83 -7.72 -7.63
CA SER A 214 28.62 -7.84 -6.41
C SER A 214 28.54 -6.55 -5.61
N PHE A 215 27.83 -6.53 -4.48
CA PHE A 215 28.04 -5.44 -3.51
C PHE A 215 29.38 -5.69 -2.79
N LEU A 216 30.18 -4.63 -2.62
CA LEU A 216 31.53 -4.70 -2.08
C LEU A 216 31.48 -5.26 -0.64
N MET A 217 31.97 -6.49 -0.46
CA MET A 217 31.80 -7.31 0.74
C MET A 217 32.81 -6.99 1.85
N SER A 218 33.23 -5.72 2.00
CA SER A 218 34.28 -5.40 2.99
C SER A 218 33.73 -5.23 4.41
N ILE A 219 32.46 -4.88 4.63
CA ILE A 219 31.95 -4.61 5.98
C ILE A 219 30.44 -4.92 6.11
N GLY A 220 30.10 -6.08 6.67
CA GLY A 220 28.76 -6.34 7.25
C GLY A 220 27.67 -6.84 6.29
N SER A 221 26.72 -7.56 6.88
CA SER A 221 25.57 -8.28 6.31
C SER A 221 24.93 -7.64 5.06
N CYS A 222 24.67 -8.46 4.03
CA CYS A 222 23.89 -8.02 2.86
C CYS A 222 22.43 -7.73 3.23
N MET A 223 21.78 -6.80 2.50
CA MET A 223 20.42 -6.34 2.77
C MET A 223 19.35 -7.43 2.60
N ASN A 224 19.55 -8.36 1.65
CA ASN A 224 18.64 -9.47 1.40
C ASN A 224 19.10 -10.74 2.13
N GLN A 225 18.16 -11.49 2.73
CA GLN A 225 18.48 -12.69 3.51
C GLN A 225 19.19 -13.78 2.67
N GLY A 226 18.91 -13.86 1.36
CA GLY A 226 19.56 -14.76 0.41
C GLY A 226 20.98 -14.36 -0.02
N ALA A 227 21.39 -13.12 0.21
CA ALA A 227 22.60 -12.55 -0.37
C ALA A 227 23.86 -12.75 0.51
N LYS A 228 24.08 -13.97 1.00
CA LYS A 228 25.31 -14.37 1.71
C LYS A 228 26.10 -15.38 0.87
N SER A 229 27.40 -15.15 0.72
CA SER A 229 28.31 -16.09 0.07
C SER A 229 28.85 -17.08 1.09
N GLY A 230 28.45 -18.36 0.98
CA GLY A 230 28.94 -19.46 1.81
C GLY A 230 30.24 -20.13 1.31
N GLY A 231 30.67 -19.84 0.07
CA GLY A 231 31.92 -20.36 -0.51
C GLY A 231 32.32 -19.68 -1.84
N GLU A 232 33.50 -20.00 -2.38
CA GLU A 232 34.06 -19.36 -3.60
C GLU A 232 33.14 -19.48 -4.83
N LEU A 233 32.42 -20.60 -4.95
CA LEU A 233 31.44 -20.85 -6.02
C LEU A 233 30.18 -19.98 -5.93
N GLU A 234 29.90 -19.36 -4.78
CA GLU A 234 28.73 -18.49 -4.59
C GLU A 234 29.04 -17.01 -4.83
N SER A 235 30.31 -16.71 -5.15
CA SER A 235 30.76 -15.36 -5.51
C SER A 235 30.17 -14.92 -6.85
N ALA A 236 29.84 -13.63 -6.96
CA ALA A 236 29.31 -13.06 -8.20
C ALA A 236 30.30 -13.18 -9.38
N GLN A 237 31.61 -13.11 -9.11
CA GLN A 237 32.66 -13.28 -10.11
C GLN A 237 32.66 -14.69 -10.70
N ALA A 238 32.60 -15.74 -9.86
CA ALA A 238 32.54 -17.13 -10.32
C ALA A 238 31.27 -17.38 -11.16
N LYS A 239 30.14 -16.79 -10.78
CA LYS A 239 28.88 -16.91 -11.52
C LYS A 239 28.90 -16.18 -12.86
N ASN A 240 29.43 -14.96 -12.90
CA ASN A 240 29.60 -14.20 -14.15
C ASN A 240 30.50 -14.95 -15.13
N GLN A 241 31.60 -15.55 -14.65
CA GLN A 241 32.46 -16.38 -15.49
C GLN A 241 31.73 -17.63 -15.99
N ALA A 242 31.02 -18.34 -15.12
CA ALA A 242 30.26 -19.53 -15.51
C ALA A 242 29.15 -19.24 -16.55
N LEU A 243 28.48 -18.10 -16.45
CA LEU A 243 27.48 -17.64 -17.41
C LEU A 243 28.11 -17.27 -18.76
N LYS A 244 29.27 -16.61 -18.73
CA LYS A 244 30.05 -16.28 -19.93
C LYS A 244 30.54 -17.53 -20.64
N ASP A 245 31.04 -18.52 -19.90
CA ASP A 245 31.49 -19.81 -20.45
C ASP A 245 30.33 -20.64 -21.02
N ALA A 246 29.09 -20.38 -20.59
CA ALA A 246 27.88 -21.01 -21.10
C ALA A 246 27.30 -20.34 -22.36
N GLY A 247 27.90 -19.22 -22.81
CA GLY A 247 27.46 -18.49 -24.00
C GLY A 247 26.48 -17.35 -23.74
N ALA A 248 26.26 -16.93 -22.49
CA ALA A 248 25.50 -15.72 -22.19
C ALA A 248 26.34 -14.46 -22.42
N ALA A 249 25.71 -13.37 -22.85
CA ALA A 249 26.34 -12.06 -22.93
C ALA A 249 26.45 -11.46 -21.53
N VAL A 250 27.67 -11.45 -20.98
CA VAL A 250 27.97 -10.91 -19.65
C VAL A 250 28.85 -9.67 -19.79
N PRO A 251 28.39 -8.48 -19.38
CA PRO A 251 29.18 -7.25 -19.45
C PRO A 251 30.36 -7.29 -18.46
N THR A 252 31.28 -6.34 -18.58
CA THR A 252 32.44 -6.22 -17.66
C THR A 252 32.09 -5.55 -16.34
N SER A 253 31.07 -4.69 -16.33
CA SER A 253 30.54 -4.01 -15.15
C SER A 253 29.03 -3.77 -15.28
N TYR A 254 28.39 -3.32 -14.21
CA TYR A 254 26.96 -3.00 -14.22
C TYR A 254 26.66 -1.83 -15.17
N GLU A 255 27.54 -0.82 -15.25
CA GLU A 255 27.41 0.32 -16.16
C GLU A 255 27.47 -0.11 -17.62
N ALA A 256 28.23 -1.18 -17.93
CA ALA A 256 28.31 -1.74 -19.26
C ALA A 256 27.11 -2.64 -19.63
N LEU A 257 26.19 -2.91 -18.69
CA LEU A 257 24.99 -3.73 -18.94
C LEU A 257 24.09 -3.09 -20.00
N GLU A 258 23.90 -1.77 -19.94
CA GLU A 258 23.10 -1.03 -20.91
C GLU A 258 23.64 -1.21 -22.34
N ALA A 259 24.95 -1.07 -22.51
CA ALA A 259 25.61 -1.27 -23.80
C ALA A 259 25.48 -2.72 -24.30
N ALA A 260 25.63 -3.71 -23.40
CA ALA A 260 25.50 -5.13 -23.76
C ALA A 260 24.07 -5.51 -24.17
N ILE A 261 23.06 -4.95 -23.50
CA ILE A 261 21.64 -5.12 -23.89
C ILE A 261 21.43 -4.53 -25.28
N LYS A 262 21.90 -3.31 -25.52
CA LYS A 262 21.78 -2.64 -26.82
C LYS A 262 22.44 -3.42 -27.95
N GLU A 263 23.69 -3.84 -27.77
CA GLU A 263 24.42 -4.61 -28.78
C GLU A 263 23.72 -5.94 -29.11
N THR A 264 23.16 -6.59 -28.10
CA THR A 264 22.40 -7.84 -28.30
C THR A 264 21.09 -7.58 -29.04
N PHE A 265 20.40 -6.48 -28.71
CA PHE A 265 19.18 -6.07 -29.39
C PHE A 265 19.43 -5.74 -30.86
N ASP A 266 20.46 -4.94 -31.17
CA ASP A 266 20.83 -4.56 -32.53
C ASP A 266 21.12 -5.78 -33.40
N LYS A 267 21.82 -6.80 -32.87
CA LYS A 267 22.05 -8.08 -33.57
C LYS A 267 20.75 -8.80 -33.91
N VAL A 268 19.79 -8.84 -32.98
CA VAL A 268 18.50 -9.50 -33.19
C VAL A 268 17.64 -8.73 -34.21
N VAL A 269 17.76 -7.41 -34.25
CA VAL A 269 17.12 -6.56 -35.27
C VAL A 269 17.73 -6.78 -36.64
N GLU A 270 19.06 -6.86 -36.75
CA GLU A 270 19.77 -7.16 -38.01
C GLU A 270 19.42 -8.55 -38.57
N GLU A 271 19.21 -9.54 -37.70
CA GLU A 271 18.72 -10.88 -38.09
C GLU A 271 17.26 -10.87 -38.60
N GLY A 272 16.57 -9.73 -38.55
CA GLY A 272 15.19 -9.57 -39.02
C GLY A 272 14.14 -10.18 -38.09
N ASN A 273 14.51 -10.50 -36.85
CA ASN A 273 13.65 -11.19 -35.89
C ASN A 273 12.67 -10.25 -35.16
N ILE A 274 12.85 -8.94 -35.26
CA ILE A 274 12.00 -7.91 -34.62
C ILE A 274 11.49 -6.94 -35.70
N ALA A 275 10.17 -6.82 -35.82
CA ALA A 275 9.54 -5.84 -36.70
C ALA A 275 9.37 -4.50 -35.97
N SER A 276 9.57 -3.38 -36.66
CA SER A 276 9.37 -2.05 -36.08
C SER A 276 7.90 -1.85 -35.66
N VAL A 277 7.65 -1.67 -34.37
CA VAL A 277 6.31 -1.39 -33.84
C VAL A 277 6.07 0.12 -33.89
N LYS A 278 4.88 0.54 -34.34
CA LYS A 278 4.47 1.95 -34.29
C LYS A 278 4.17 2.33 -32.85
N GLU A 279 4.82 3.40 -32.37
CA GLU A 279 4.60 3.93 -31.03
C GLU A 279 3.15 4.42 -30.87
N PHE A 280 2.52 4.02 -29.77
CA PHE A 280 1.16 4.41 -29.39
C PHE A 280 1.23 5.46 -28.29
N THR A 281 0.43 6.52 -28.43
CA THR A 281 0.30 7.53 -27.38
C THR A 281 -0.81 7.12 -26.41
N PRO A 282 -0.50 6.84 -25.14
CA PRO A 282 -1.51 6.44 -24.18
C PRO A 282 -2.48 7.58 -23.85
N PRO A 283 -3.73 7.26 -23.44
CA PRO A 283 -4.69 8.28 -23.04
C PRO A 283 -4.18 9.03 -21.79
N PRO A 284 -4.43 10.35 -21.68
CA PRO A 284 -4.02 11.10 -20.50
C PRO A 284 -4.87 10.73 -19.28
N ILE A 285 -4.22 10.48 -18.15
CA ILE A 285 -4.88 10.35 -16.84
C ILE A 285 -4.75 11.70 -16.10
N PRO A 286 -5.84 12.22 -15.50
CA PRO A 286 -5.76 13.41 -14.65
C PRO A 286 -4.80 13.22 -13.47
N GLU A 287 -4.03 14.25 -13.14
CA GLU A 287 -3.19 14.22 -11.96
C GLU A 287 -4.06 14.21 -10.69
N ASP A 288 -3.69 13.36 -9.74
CA ASP A 288 -4.32 13.30 -8.42
C ASP A 288 -4.33 14.68 -7.74
N LEU A 289 -5.49 15.08 -7.23
CA LEU A 289 -5.68 16.37 -6.56
C LEU A 289 -4.70 16.56 -5.40
N SER A 290 -4.43 15.49 -4.64
CA SER A 290 -3.50 15.53 -3.51
C SER A 290 -2.05 15.85 -3.93
N PHE A 291 -1.60 15.32 -5.08
CA PHE A 291 -0.29 15.62 -5.66
C PHE A 291 -0.26 17.02 -6.30
N ALA A 292 -1.33 17.43 -6.98
CA ALA A 292 -1.45 18.76 -7.56
C ALA A 292 -1.43 19.88 -6.49
N ILE A 293 -2.04 19.63 -5.32
CA ILE A 293 -1.99 20.54 -4.17
C ILE A 293 -0.57 20.58 -3.58
N LYS A 294 0.05 19.41 -3.36
CA LYS A 294 1.42 19.33 -2.81
C LYS A 294 2.47 19.98 -3.70
N SER A 295 2.31 19.87 -5.02
CA SER A 295 3.20 20.51 -6.00
C SER A 295 2.90 22.01 -6.20
N GLY A 296 1.86 22.55 -5.58
CA GLY A 296 1.48 23.95 -5.69
C GLY A 296 0.82 24.34 -7.02
N LYS A 297 0.49 23.36 -7.88
CA LYS A 297 -0.20 23.60 -9.16
C LYS A 297 -1.65 24.07 -8.96
N VAL A 298 -2.30 23.54 -7.92
CA VAL A 298 -3.71 23.82 -7.60
C VAL A 298 -3.84 24.26 -6.15
N ARG A 299 -4.70 25.25 -5.90
CA ARG A 299 -5.11 25.66 -4.56
C ARG A 299 -6.57 25.29 -4.35
N ALA A 300 -6.83 24.44 -3.35
CA ALA A 300 -8.18 24.18 -2.88
C ALA A 300 -8.54 25.15 -1.73
N PRO A 301 -9.70 25.81 -1.75
CA PRO A 301 -10.15 26.65 -0.65
C PRO A 301 -10.53 25.79 0.57
N THR A 302 -10.27 26.29 1.77
CA THR A 302 -10.72 25.65 3.02
C THR A 302 -12.16 26.05 3.31
N HIS A 303 -13.05 25.07 3.50
CA HIS A 303 -14.46 25.33 3.81
C HIS A 303 -14.73 25.54 5.31
N ILE A 304 -13.87 25.01 6.16
CA ILE A 304 -14.00 25.06 7.63
C ILE A 304 -12.76 25.73 8.19
N ILE A 305 -12.95 26.66 9.11
CA ILE A 305 -11.88 27.33 9.86
C ILE A 305 -12.02 26.91 11.33
N SER A 306 -11.01 26.22 11.85
CA SER A 306 -10.88 25.94 13.29
C SER A 306 -9.75 26.79 13.87
N THR A 307 -10.00 27.44 15.01
CA THR A 307 -9.01 28.28 15.70
C THR A 307 -8.71 27.83 17.13
N ILE A 308 -9.33 26.73 17.59
CA ILE A 308 -9.31 26.32 19.00
C ILE A 308 -8.40 25.11 19.25
N SER A 309 -8.20 24.25 18.26
CA SER A 309 -7.35 23.07 18.36
C SER A 309 -6.71 22.73 17.01
N ASP A 310 -5.52 22.14 17.06
CA ASP A 310 -4.85 21.57 15.88
C ASP A 310 -4.25 20.20 16.24
N ASP A 311 -4.72 19.16 15.58
CA ASP A 311 -4.34 17.75 15.78
C ASP A 311 -3.51 17.19 14.61
N ARG A 312 -3.16 18.02 13.62
CA ARG A 312 -2.45 17.58 12.41
C ARG A 312 -0.94 17.50 12.59
N GLY A 313 -0.39 18.17 13.62
CA GLY A 313 1.03 18.19 13.93
C GLY A 313 1.53 16.90 14.58
N GLU A 314 2.77 16.92 15.08
CA GLU A 314 3.33 15.80 15.84
C GLU A 314 2.61 15.58 17.18
N GLU A 315 2.13 16.66 17.79
CA GLU A 315 1.33 16.62 19.01
C GLU A 315 0.08 17.51 18.90
N PRO A 316 -1.04 17.12 19.53
CA PRO A 316 -2.24 17.93 19.53
C PRO A 316 -2.04 19.20 20.37
N CYS A 317 -2.58 20.30 19.87
CA CYS A 317 -2.46 21.61 20.49
C CYS A 317 -3.84 22.20 20.81
N TYR A 318 -3.98 22.82 21.98
CA TYR A 318 -5.16 23.62 22.36
C TYR A 318 -4.80 25.10 22.35
N ALA A 319 -5.44 25.86 21.46
CA ALA A 319 -5.14 27.27 21.18
C ALA A 319 -3.63 27.55 21.01
N GLY A 320 -2.91 26.62 20.35
CA GLY A 320 -1.46 26.70 20.12
C GLY A 320 -0.60 26.25 21.30
N VAL A 321 -1.18 25.85 22.44
CA VAL A 321 -0.45 25.24 23.54
C VAL A 321 -0.36 23.73 23.31
N PRO A 322 0.84 23.15 23.22
CA PRO A 322 0.98 21.72 22.99
C PRO A 322 0.56 20.89 24.22
N MET A 323 0.03 19.70 23.98
CA MET A 323 -0.50 18.83 25.03
C MET A 323 0.55 18.47 26.09
N SER A 324 1.80 18.23 25.67
CA SER A 324 2.94 17.99 26.58
C SER A 324 3.05 19.10 27.64
N SER A 325 3.05 20.37 27.20
CA SER A 325 3.11 21.53 28.09
C SER A 325 1.91 21.64 29.03
N ILE A 326 0.72 21.18 28.62
CA ILE A 326 -0.49 21.21 29.46
C ILE A 326 -0.32 20.23 30.64
N ILE A 327 0.18 19.03 30.35
CA ILE A 327 0.41 17.99 31.36
C ILE A 327 1.57 18.36 32.29
N GLU A 328 2.71 18.80 31.75
CA GLU A 328 3.90 19.15 32.53
C GLU A 328 3.65 20.31 33.51
N LYS A 329 2.87 21.30 33.08
CA LYS A 329 2.51 22.46 33.92
C LYS A 329 1.34 22.17 34.85
N GLY A 330 0.75 20.96 34.80
CA GLY A 330 -0.36 20.55 35.65
C GLY A 330 -1.63 21.36 35.45
N TYR A 331 -1.96 21.69 34.20
CA TYR A 331 -3.17 22.46 33.87
C TYR A 331 -4.42 21.69 34.26
N GLY A 332 -5.35 22.37 34.92
CA GLY A 332 -6.64 21.84 35.32
C GLY A 332 -7.68 21.87 34.20
N VAL A 333 -8.90 21.42 34.51
CA VAL A 333 -10.03 21.46 33.58
C VAL A 333 -10.40 22.91 33.25
N GLY A 334 -10.31 23.82 34.24
CA GLY A 334 -10.57 25.24 34.03
C GLY A 334 -9.56 25.90 33.09
N ASP A 335 -8.30 25.49 33.13
CA ASP A 335 -7.25 26.00 32.23
C ASP A 335 -7.49 25.51 30.79
N ILE A 336 -7.94 24.27 30.60
CA ILE A 336 -8.29 23.73 29.29
C ILE A 336 -9.52 24.44 28.70
N ILE A 337 -10.58 24.65 29.51
CA ILE A 337 -11.74 25.45 29.10
C ILE A 337 -11.30 26.85 28.69
N SER A 338 -10.37 27.45 29.44
CA SER A 338 -9.82 28.76 29.11
C SER A 338 -9.17 28.82 27.73
N LEU A 339 -8.35 27.82 27.41
CA LEU A 339 -7.69 27.73 26.11
C LEU A 339 -8.70 27.49 24.99
N LEU A 340 -9.61 26.53 25.14
CA LEU A 340 -10.52 26.14 24.06
C LEU A 340 -11.61 27.19 23.80
N TRP A 341 -12.19 27.78 24.85
CA TRP A 341 -13.33 28.70 24.70
C TRP A 341 -12.88 30.16 24.53
N PHE A 342 -11.85 30.58 25.26
CA PHE A 342 -11.40 31.98 25.24
C PHE A 342 -10.08 32.19 24.46
N LYS A 343 -9.44 31.13 23.97
CA LYS A 343 -8.17 31.17 23.21
C LYS A 343 -7.05 31.91 23.94
N ARG A 344 -7.05 31.84 25.27
CA ARG A 344 -6.05 32.48 26.13
C ARG A 344 -5.86 31.70 27.42
N SER A 345 -4.68 31.82 28.01
CA SER A 345 -4.43 31.36 29.37
C SER A 345 -4.94 32.41 30.35
N LEU A 346 -6.06 32.12 31.03
CA LEU A 346 -6.58 32.97 32.08
C LEU A 346 -5.76 32.81 33.37
N PRO A 347 -5.74 33.83 34.24
CA PRO A 347 -5.12 33.70 35.55
C PRO A 347 -5.73 32.56 36.37
N ARG A 348 -4.92 31.94 37.25
CA ARG A 348 -5.32 30.78 38.06
C ARG A 348 -6.61 30.98 38.87
N TYR A 349 -6.85 32.19 39.38
CA TYR A 349 -8.09 32.45 40.13
C TYR A 349 -9.34 32.37 39.23
N CYS A 350 -9.25 32.77 37.96
CA CYS A 350 -10.34 32.64 37.00
C CYS A 350 -10.59 31.18 36.65
N THR A 351 -9.54 30.40 36.45
CA THR A 351 -9.67 28.98 36.06
C THR A 351 -10.19 28.14 37.22
N GLN A 352 -9.77 28.43 38.45
CA GLN A 352 -10.39 27.89 39.67
C GLN A 352 -11.86 28.29 39.81
N PHE A 353 -12.21 29.54 39.51
CA PHE A 353 -13.61 29.98 39.54
C PHE A 353 -14.47 29.20 38.54
N ILE A 354 -13.98 28.97 37.32
CA ILE A 354 -14.65 28.14 36.31
C ILE A 354 -14.88 26.72 36.86
N GLU A 355 -13.88 26.11 37.49
CA GLU A 355 -14.02 24.77 38.08
C GLU A 355 -15.07 24.74 39.20
N ILE A 356 -15.11 25.78 40.05
CA ILE A 356 -16.14 25.93 41.08
C ILE A 356 -17.53 26.02 40.45
N CYS A 357 -17.71 26.82 39.39
CA CYS A 357 -18.99 26.91 38.68
C CYS A 357 -19.42 25.54 38.12
N VAL A 358 -18.50 24.77 37.53
CA VAL A 358 -18.79 23.42 37.02
C VAL A 358 -19.22 22.49 38.16
N MET A 359 -18.53 22.52 39.32
CA MET A 359 -18.88 21.69 40.47
C MET A 359 -20.24 22.06 41.06
N LEU A 360 -20.56 23.35 41.18
CA LEU A 360 -21.84 23.82 41.71
C LEU A 360 -23.02 23.48 40.80
N CYS A 361 -22.80 23.48 39.48
CA CYS A 361 -23.82 23.17 38.48
C CYS A 361 -23.89 21.68 38.12
N ALA A 362 -23.14 20.80 38.80
CA ALA A 362 -23.01 19.40 38.41
C ALA A 362 -24.35 18.64 38.41
N ASP A 363 -25.17 18.82 39.45
CA ASP A 363 -26.53 18.28 39.51
C ASP A 363 -27.40 19.06 40.51
N HIS A 364 -28.71 19.11 40.26
CA HIS A 364 -29.69 19.72 41.16
C HIS A 364 -30.92 18.79 41.38
N GLY A 365 -30.69 17.48 41.27
CA GLY A 365 -31.66 16.43 41.54
C GLY A 365 -32.56 16.08 40.35
N PRO A 366 -33.32 14.99 40.45
CA PRO A 366 -33.99 14.35 39.30
C PRO A 366 -35.28 15.05 38.84
N CYS A 367 -35.77 16.04 39.59
CA CYS A 367 -37.06 16.69 39.33
C CYS A 367 -36.96 17.85 38.33
N VAL A 368 -35.74 18.27 37.97
CA VAL A 368 -35.54 19.32 36.97
C VAL A 368 -35.73 18.77 35.56
N SER A 369 -36.17 19.62 34.62
CA SER A 369 -36.57 19.22 33.27
C SER A 369 -35.53 18.33 32.56
N GLY A 370 -34.25 18.72 32.60
CA GLY A 370 -33.19 17.96 31.94
C GLY A 370 -32.96 16.58 32.56
N ALA A 371 -32.85 16.51 33.89
CA ALA A 371 -32.65 15.25 34.60
C ALA A 371 -33.84 14.29 34.40
N HIS A 372 -35.07 14.81 34.47
CA HIS A 372 -36.27 14.02 34.25
C HIS A 372 -36.30 13.42 32.84
N ASN A 373 -36.02 14.20 31.80
CA ASN A 373 -35.98 13.72 30.41
C ASN A 373 -34.89 12.67 30.19
N THR A 374 -33.69 12.87 30.75
CA THR A 374 -32.61 11.89 30.71
C THR A 374 -33.03 10.57 31.36
N ILE A 375 -33.65 10.63 32.54
CA ILE A 375 -34.11 9.44 33.27
C ILE A 375 -35.19 8.70 32.48
N VAL A 376 -36.19 9.40 31.94
CA VAL A 376 -37.26 8.79 31.13
C VAL A 376 -36.67 8.11 29.89
N THR A 377 -35.72 8.76 29.22
CA THR A 377 -35.08 8.24 28.00
C THR A 377 -34.20 7.01 28.31
N ALA A 378 -33.45 7.05 29.42
CA ALA A 378 -32.67 5.91 29.88
C ALA A 378 -33.58 4.73 30.28
N ARG A 379 -34.70 5.01 30.95
CA ARG A 379 -35.71 3.99 31.29
C ARG A 379 -36.43 3.42 30.07
N ALA A 380 -36.42 4.12 28.94
CA ALA A 380 -36.89 3.62 27.65
C ALA A 380 -35.86 2.72 26.94
N GLY A 381 -34.74 2.38 27.58
CA GLY A 381 -33.72 1.48 27.04
C GLY A 381 -32.81 2.11 25.99
N LYS A 382 -32.71 3.44 25.99
CA LYS A 382 -31.79 4.17 25.09
C LYS A 382 -30.37 4.18 25.65
N ASP A 383 -29.40 4.34 24.76
CA ASP A 383 -27.99 4.47 25.11
C ASP A 383 -27.69 5.77 25.87
N LEU A 384 -26.47 5.86 26.41
CA LEU A 384 -26.03 6.99 27.23
C LEU A 384 -26.09 8.32 26.47
N VAL A 385 -25.64 8.36 25.21
CA VAL A 385 -25.59 9.59 24.41
C VAL A 385 -27.01 10.06 24.11
N SER A 386 -27.87 9.16 23.64
CA SER A 386 -29.29 9.46 23.40
C SER A 386 -29.98 9.98 24.66
N SER A 387 -29.71 9.36 25.81
CA SER A 387 -30.32 9.75 27.09
C SER A 387 -29.84 11.12 27.55
N LEU A 388 -28.52 11.36 27.49
CA LEU A 388 -27.92 12.65 27.85
C LEU A 388 -28.44 13.79 26.95
N VAL A 389 -28.43 13.61 25.64
CA VAL A 389 -28.86 14.63 24.67
C VAL A 389 -30.34 14.98 24.87
N SER A 390 -31.20 13.99 25.16
CA SER A 390 -32.61 14.21 25.45
C SER A 390 -32.83 15.17 26.64
N GLY A 391 -31.99 15.07 27.68
CA GLY A 391 -31.98 16.03 28.78
C GLY A 391 -31.35 17.38 28.41
N LEU A 392 -30.21 17.39 27.72
CA LEU A 392 -29.51 18.62 27.32
C LEU A 392 -30.36 19.51 26.40
N LEU A 393 -31.20 18.93 25.53
CA LEU A 393 -32.11 19.67 24.67
C LEU A 393 -33.20 20.45 25.43
N THR A 394 -33.36 20.22 26.74
CA THR A 394 -34.23 21.03 27.59
C THR A 394 -33.55 22.31 28.10
N ILE A 395 -32.22 22.39 28.02
CA ILE A 395 -31.44 23.54 28.46
C ILE A 395 -31.68 24.70 27.49
N GLY A 396 -32.14 25.82 28.03
CA GLY A 396 -32.54 26.99 27.26
C GLY A 396 -33.15 28.08 28.17
N PRO A 397 -34.02 28.96 27.66
CA PRO A 397 -34.44 30.16 28.38
C PRO A 397 -35.15 29.89 29.72
N ARG A 398 -35.90 28.78 29.83
CA ARG A 398 -36.66 28.45 31.06
C ARG A 398 -35.93 27.50 32.01
N PHE A 399 -34.89 26.82 31.54
CA PHE A 399 -34.13 25.84 32.32
C PHE A 399 -32.65 25.99 31.97
N GLY A 400 -31.86 26.56 32.89
CA GLY A 400 -30.43 26.86 32.71
C GLY A 400 -30.12 28.27 32.19
N GLY A 401 -31.01 28.90 31.42
CA GLY A 401 -30.79 30.22 30.80
C GLY A 401 -30.67 31.41 31.76
N ALA A 402 -31.16 31.28 33.01
CA ALA A 402 -31.15 32.37 33.99
C ALA A 402 -29.74 32.91 34.31
N ILE A 403 -28.70 32.10 34.14
CA ILE A 403 -27.30 32.52 34.35
C ILE A 403 -26.89 33.56 33.31
N ASP A 404 -27.21 33.30 32.04
CA ASP A 404 -26.87 34.19 30.92
C ASP A 404 -27.73 35.47 30.94
N ASP A 405 -29.03 35.31 31.20
CA ASP A 405 -29.96 36.45 31.33
C ASP A 405 -29.50 37.39 32.45
N ALA A 406 -29.22 36.86 33.65
CA ALA A 406 -28.76 37.67 34.76
C ALA A 406 -27.47 38.42 34.42
N ALA A 407 -26.48 37.74 33.81
CA ALA A 407 -25.24 38.39 33.39
C ALA A 407 -25.49 39.55 32.41
N CYS A 408 -26.40 39.38 31.45
CA CYS A 408 -26.77 40.43 30.49
C CYS A 408 -27.49 41.61 31.17
N TYR A 409 -28.52 41.34 31.98
CA TYR A 409 -29.32 42.38 32.64
C TYR A 409 -28.49 43.23 33.60
N PHE A 410 -27.68 42.60 34.47
CA PHE A 410 -26.86 43.35 35.43
C PHE A 410 -25.75 44.13 34.75
N LYS A 411 -25.17 43.59 33.67
CA LYS A 411 -24.16 44.31 32.89
C LYS A 411 -24.76 45.53 32.21
N ASP A 412 -25.88 45.37 31.51
CA ASP A 412 -26.57 46.46 30.80
C ASP A 412 -27.06 47.57 31.74
N ALA A 413 -27.52 47.21 32.95
CA ALA A 413 -27.86 48.21 33.96
C ALA A 413 -26.63 49.00 34.43
N ARG A 414 -25.53 48.30 34.74
CA ARG A 414 -24.28 48.93 35.18
C ARG A 414 -23.65 49.82 34.11
N ASP A 415 -23.61 49.36 32.87
CA ASP A 415 -22.98 50.09 31.77
C ASP A 415 -23.75 51.40 31.48
N ARG A 416 -25.09 51.40 31.63
CA ARG A 416 -25.93 52.61 31.50
C ARG A 416 -25.78 53.61 32.64
N ASP A 417 -25.50 53.17 33.85
CA ASP A 417 -25.23 54.08 35.00
C ASP A 417 -23.84 54.74 34.92
N GLN A 418 -22.96 54.28 34.02
CA GLN A 418 -21.60 54.81 33.82
C GLN A 418 -21.48 55.79 32.63
N GLU A 419 -22.50 55.89 31.78
CA GLU A 419 -22.68 56.94 30.76
C GLU A 419 -23.41 58.15 31.33
#